data_AF-A0A1I6XVY4-F1
#
_entry.id   AF-A0A1I6XVY4-F1
#
_cell.length_a   1.000
_cell.length_b   1.000
_cell.length_c   1.000
_cell.angle_alpha   90.00
_cell.angle_beta   90.00
_cell.angle_gamma   90.00
#
_symmetry.space_group_name_H-M   'P 1'
#
loop_
_entity.id
_entity.type
_entity.pdbx_description
1 polymer ?
#
loop_
_entity_poly.entity_id
_entity_poly.type
_entity_poly.pdbx_seq_one_letter_code
_entity_poly.pdbx_strand_id
1 'polypeptide(L)'
;MPYTEAKEHAPGRLHGIFVDPYSAFDNAATERLLHLRMASEAMILAPMREGRLVLRVIHGWQNGSFEPAELCHSDHRLDSLAALRRVTDDYRQAFEGGQPLPCDGTGLLADPLARAIAAAEAEGQALDEETRTIPARWPAFRQGLTLYTFFKVYHRLTYSEDDAYRSILCQTPQGPREIHEFHLEEGEFAVVAPRENEDGDSVLLLHESQLTPVLQLLEAGHGA
;
A
#
# COMPACT_ATOMS: atom_id res chain seq x y z
N MET A 1 19.25 -14.16 3.25
CA MET A 1 17.89 -14.35 3.77
C MET A 1 17.39 -15.69 3.22
N PRO A 2 16.88 -16.62 4.05
CA PRO A 2 16.49 -17.95 3.60
C PRO A 2 15.27 -17.94 2.67
N TYR A 3 14.45 -16.88 2.72
CA TYR A 3 13.28 -16.74 1.87
C TYR A 3 13.42 -15.58 0.88
N THR A 4 12.77 -15.72 -0.28
CA THR A 4 12.87 -14.83 -1.45
C THR A 4 11.51 -14.26 -1.84
N GLU A 5 10.56 -14.13 -0.91
CA GLU A 5 9.20 -13.68 -1.21
C GLU A 5 9.16 -12.21 -1.64
N ALA A 6 10.06 -11.36 -1.15
CA ALA A 6 10.11 -9.96 -1.53
C ALA A 6 11.46 -9.56 -2.13
N LYS A 7 11.42 -8.69 -3.13
CA LYS A 7 12.59 -8.07 -3.75
C LYS A 7 12.33 -6.57 -3.90
N GLU A 8 13.08 -5.77 -3.14
CA GLU A 8 13.08 -4.31 -3.26
C GLU A 8 13.82 -3.85 -4.52
N HIS A 9 13.46 -2.68 -5.02
CA HIS A 9 13.97 -2.09 -6.27
C HIS A 9 13.87 -3.08 -7.45
N ALA A 10 12.78 -3.85 -7.49
CA ALA A 10 12.49 -4.75 -8.60
C ALA A 10 11.81 -3.97 -9.75
N PRO A 11 12.14 -4.27 -11.02
CA PRO A 11 11.37 -3.75 -12.14
C PRO A 11 9.91 -4.21 -12.04
N GLY A 12 8.99 -3.24 -12.08
CA GLY A 12 7.54 -3.47 -12.16
C GLY A 12 6.94 -2.68 -13.32
N ARG A 13 5.61 -2.56 -13.37
CA ARG A 13 4.87 -1.97 -14.50
C ARG A 13 5.38 -0.61 -14.97
N LEU A 14 5.78 0.27 -14.04
CA LEU A 14 6.29 1.59 -14.42
C LEU A 14 7.63 1.55 -15.18
N HIS A 15 8.41 0.47 -15.08
CA HIS A 15 9.62 0.28 -15.88
C HIS A 15 9.29 -0.05 -17.36
N GLY A 16 8.05 -0.43 -17.66
CA GLY A 16 7.54 -0.51 -19.03
C GLY A 16 7.07 0.84 -19.59
N ILE A 17 6.94 1.86 -18.73
CA ILE A 17 6.41 3.19 -19.08
C ILE A 17 7.53 4.25 -19.08
N PHE A 18 8.42 4.22 -18.09
CA PHE A 18 9.51 5.18 -17.94
C PHE A 18 10.87 4.50 -18.11
N VAL A 19 11.81 5.23 -18.72
CA VAL A 19 13.21 4.79 -18.88
C VAL A 19 13.91 4.69 -17.53
N ASP A 20 13.65 5.64 -16.63
CA ASP A 20 14.14 5.63 -15.25
C ASP A 20 13.01 6.04 -14.29
N PRO A 21 12.20 5.07 -13.82
CA PRO A 21 11.10 5.35 -12.92
C PRO A 21 11.54 5.91 -11.56
N TYR A 22 12.77 5.63 -11.11
CA TYR A 22 13.23 6.05 -9.78
C TYR A 22 13.49 7.55 -9.71
N SER A 23 14.03 8.15 -10.78
CA SER A 23 14.21 9.60 -10.86
C SER A 23 13.03 10.34 -11.49
N ALA A 24 12.08 9.63 -12.12
CA ALA A 24 10.96 10.23 -12.86
C ALA A 24 10.07 11.13 -11.98
N PHE A 25 10.06 10.88 -10.66
CA PHE A 25 9.20 11.58 -9.71
C PHE A 25 9.97 12.51 -8.76
N ASP A 26 11.29 12.66 -8.95
CA ASP A 26 12.09 13.58 -8.13
C ASP A 26 11.59 15.02 -8.28
N ASN A 27 11.63 15.80 -7.20
CA ASN A 27 11.18 17.21 -7.21
C ASN A 27 11.88 18.09 -8.26
N ALA A 28 13.09 17.72 -8.68
CA ALA A 28 13.84 18.41 -9.73
C ALA A 28 13.49 17.96 -11.16
N ALA A 29 12.72 16.89 -11.34
CA ALA A 29 12.35 16.37 -12.64
C ALA A 29 11.38 17.31 -13.35
N THR A 30 11.77 17.81 -14.53
CA THR A 30 10.99 18.81 -15.29
C THR A 30 9.59 18.31 -15.69
N GLU A 31 9.47 17.01 -15.97
CA GLU A 31 8.22 16.38 -16.43
C GLU A 31 7.49 15.62 -15.31
N ARG A 32 7.83 15.86 -14.04
CA ARG A 32 7.29 15.15 -12.86
C ARG A 32 5.77 15.04 -12.87
N LEU A 33 5.06 16.13 -13.13
CA LEU A 33 3.59 16.14 -13.18
C LEU A 33 3.02 15.32 -14.34
N LEU A 34 3.70 15.31 -15.49
CA LEU A 34 3.32 14.48 -16.62
C LEU A 34 3.54 13.00 -16.30
N HIS A 35 4.69 12.65 -15.71
CA HIS A 35 4.97 11.29 -15.25
C HIS A 35 3.95 10.82 -14.22
N LEU A 36 3.60 11.67 -13.25
CA LEU A 36 2.60 11.36 -12.24
C LEU A 36 1.22 11.13 -12.84
N ARG A 37 0.85 11.91 -13.86
CA ARG A 37 -0.38 11.70 -14.64
C ARG A 37 -0.37 10.33 -15.33
N MET A 38 0.71 10.00 -16.04
CA MET A 38 0.85 8.72 -16.75
C MET A 38 0.83 7.52 -15.78
N ALA A 39 1.53 7.64 -14.65
CA ALA A 39 1.56 6.62 -13.62
C ALA A 39 0.18 6.42 -12.98
N SER A 40 -0.49 7.51 -12.60
CA SER A 40 -1.85 7.46 -12.03
C SER A 40 -2.86 6.86 -13.01
N GLU A 41 -2.77 7.22 -14.29
CA GLU A 41 -3.62 6.65 -15.33
C GLU A 41 -3.44 5.13 -15.44
N ALA A 42 -2.19 4.66 -15.52
CA ALA A 42 -1.88 3.23 -15.70
C ALA A 42 -2.15 2.37 -14.44
N MET A 43 -1.95 2.94 -13.26
CA MET A 43 -1.96 2.18 -12.00
C MET A 43 -3.26 2.32 -11.21
N ILE A 44 -4.00 3.42 -11.40
CA ILE A 44 -5.17 3.77 -10.58
C ILE A 44 -6.40 3.89 -11.47
N LEU A 45 -6.40 4.83 -12.43
CA LEU A 45 -7.63 5.18 -13.16
C LEU A 45 -8.05 4.11 -14.17
N ALA A 46 -7.11 3.48 -14.87
CA ALA A 46 -7.44 2.36 -15.75
C ALA A 46 -8.04 1.17 -14.97
N PRO A 47 -7.41 0.64 -13.90
CA PRO A 47 -8.03 -0.38 -13.06
C PRO A 47 -9.38 0.04 -12.46
N MET A 48 -9.55 1.31 -12.09
CA MET A 48 -10.81 1.84 -11.57
C MET A 48 -11.94 1.75 -12.61
N ARG A 49 -11.70 2.20 -13.84
CA ARG A 49 -12.70 2.13 -14.92
C ARG A 49 -13.05 0.70 -15.32
N GLU A 50 -12.13 -0.23 -15.10
CA GLU A 50 -12.35 -1.67 -15.31
C GLU A 50 -13.05 -2.36 -14.14
N GLY A 51 -13.35 -1.64 -13.04
CA GLY A 51 -13.96 -2.21 -11.83
C GLY A 51 -13.01 -3.09 -11.01
N ARG A 52 -11.69 -2.99 -11.26
CA ARG A 52 -10.64 -3.81 -10.64
C ARG A 52 -9.81 -3.05 -9.60
N LEU A 53 -10.23 -1.84 -9.20
CA LEU A 53 -9.55 -1.08 -8.16
C LEU A 53 -10.28 -1.21 -6.82
N VAL A 54 -9.54 -1.63 -5.81
CA VAL A 54 -9.93 -1.51 -4.40
C VAL A 54 -9.12 -0.39 -3.78
N LEU A 55 -9.78 0.56 -3.13
CA LEU A 55 -9.14 1.48 -2.20
C LEU A 55 -9.07 0.79 -0.84
N ARG A 56 -7.90 0.80 -0.21
CA ARG A 56 -7.72 0.45 1.19
C ARG A 56 -7.23 1.66 1.94
N VAL A 57 -8.01 2.08 2.91
CA VAL A 57 -7.65 3.18 3.81
C VAL A 57 -7.12 2.58 5.12
N ILE A 58 -5.89 2.89 5.48
CA ILE A 58 -5.27 2.48 6.75
C ILE A 58 -5.31 3.64 7.74
N HIS A 59 -5.45 3.33 9.03
CA HIS A 59 -5.41 4.30 10.14
C HIS A 59 -5.10 3.59 11.47
N GLY A 60 -5.03 4.35 12.56
CA GLY A 60 -4.97 3.83 13.93
C GLY A 60 -3.58 3.78 14.55
N TRP A 61 -2.52 3.65 13.75
CA TRP A 61 -1.15 3.81 14.24
C TRP A 61 -0.88 5.25 14.68
N GLN A 62 -0.46 5.40 15.93
CA GLN A 62 -0.08 6.68 16.53
C GLN A 62 1.43 6.84 16.54
N ASN A 63 1.95 8.06 16.42
CA ASN A 63 3.38 8.36 16.48
C ASN A 63 4.16 7.52 17.52
N GLY A 64 5.03 6.65 17.03
CA GLY A 64 5.89 5.78 17.85
C GLY A 64 5.26 4.44 18.26
N SER A 65 3.98 4.22 17.98
CA SER A 65 3.32 2.90 18.02
C SER A 65 3.30 2.27 16.62
N PHE A 66 3.58 0.97 16.58
CA PHE A 66 3.51 0.15 15.37
C PHE A 66 2.97 -1.25 15.68
N GLU A 67 2.13 -1.35 16.72
CA GLU A 67 1.50 -2.60 17.12
C GLU A 67 0.60 -3.13 15.99
N PRO A 68 0.86 -4.33 15.42
CA PRO A 68 0.09 -4.86 14.30
C PRO A 68 -1.43 -4.94 14.55
N ALA A 69 -1.86 -5.10 15.80
CA ALA A 69 -3.28 -5.15 16.16
C ALA A 69 -3.98 -3.79 16.15
N GLU A 70 -3.22 -2.69 16.30
CA GLU A 70 -3.75 -1.32 16.28
C GLU A 70 -3.98 -0.81 14.84
N LEU A 71 -3.35 -1.44 13.84
CA LEU A 71 -3.53 -1.07 12.43
C LEU A 71 -4.94 -1.45 11.95
N CYS A 72 -5.77 -0.43 11.80
CA CYS A 72 -7.13 -0.52 11.31
C CYS A 72 -7.18 -0.26 9.81
N HIS A 73 -8.23 -0.77 9.14
CA HIS A 73 -8.43 -0.51 7.73
C HIS A 73 -9.90 -0.59 7.32
N SER A 74 -10.22 0.00 6.17
CA SER A 74 -11.43 -0.31 5.41
C SER A 74 -11.14 -0.39 3.92
N ASP A 75 -11.83 -1.29 3.23
CA ASP A 75 -11.67 -1.60 1.82
C ASP A 75 -12.92 -1.20 1.02
N HIS A 76 -12.73 -0.40 -0.03
CA HIS A 76 -13.80 0.16 -0.85
C HIS A 76 -13.54 -0.16 -2.32
N ARG A 77 -14.48 -0.84 -2.97
CA ARG A 77 -14.42 -1.01 -4.43
C ARG A 77 -14.65 0.35 -5.09
N LEU A 78 -13.71 0.79 -5.93
CA LEU A 78 -13.83 2.05 -6.66
C LEU A 78 -14.11 1.80 -8.15
N ASP A 79 -15.17 2.44 -8.64
CA ASP A 79 -15.53 2.47 -10.06
C ASP A 79 -15.36 3.87 -10.69
N SER A 80 -15.12 4.89 -9.85
CA SER A 80 -15.11 6.29 -10.27
C SER A 80 -14.44 7.21 -9.24
N LEU A 81 -13.98 8.38 -9.67
CA LEU A 81 -13.52 9.43 -8.75
C LEU A 81 -14.64 9.94 -7.83
N ALA A 82 -15.90 9.87 -8.29
CA ALA A 82 -17.05 10.18 -7.45
C ALA A 82 -17.18 9.18 -6.28
N ALA A 83 -16.84 7.90 -6.49
CA ALA A 83 -16.80 6.92 -5.42
C ALA A 83 -15.68 7.23 -4.42
N LEU A 84 -14.48 7.57 -4.90
CA LEU A 84 -13.37 8.01 -4.02
C LEU A 84 -13.78 9.23 -3.19
N ARG A 85 -14.40 10.24 -3.81
CA ARG A 85 -14.88 11.43 -3.11
C ARG A 85 -15.88 11.11 -2.00
N ARG A 86 -16.79 10.17 -2.23
CA ARG A 86 -17.72 9.71 -1.18
C ARG A 86 -16.98 9.10 0.01
N VAL A 87 -16.01 8.21 -0.23
CA VAL A 87 -15.20 7.62 0.85
C VAL A 87 -14.43 8.72 1.60
N THR A 88 -13.83 9.68 0.89
CA THR A 88 -13.15 10.83 1.50
C THR A 88 -14.11 11.65 2.38
N ASP A 89 -15.33 11.90 1.90
CA ASP A 89 -16.35 12.64 2.64
C ASP A 89 -16.82 11.88 3.89
N ASP A 90 -16.99 10.56 3.81
CA ASP A 90 -17.40 9.71 4.93
C ASP A 90 -16.35 9.73 6.06
N TYR A 91 -15.06 9.62 5.70
CA TYR A 91 -13.95 9.73 6.65
C TYR A 91 -13.87 11.11 7.30
N ARG A 92 -14.03 12.17 6.51
CA ARG A 92 -14.06 13.55 7.02
C ARG A 92 -15.21 13.76 7.98
N GLN A 93 -16.42 13.31 7.63
CA GLN A 93 -17.60 13.44 8.49
C GLN A 93 -17.44 12.65 9.79
N ALA A 94 -16.88 11.44 9.75
CA ALA A 94 -16.59 10.66 10.95
C ALA A 94 -15.62 11.42 11.87
N PHE A 95 -14.54 11.97 11.32
CA PHE A 95 -13.56 12.76 12.08
C PHE A 95 -14.19 14.03 12.69
N GLU A 96 -14.86 14.84 11.88
CA GLU A 96 -15.50 16.09 12.33
C GLU A 96 -16.62 15.85 13.36
N GLY A 97 -17.34 14.73 13.22
CA GLY A 97 -18.39 14.30 14.13
C GLY A 97 -17.90 13.61 15.41
N GLY A 98 -16.58 13.41 15.56
CA GLY A 98 -16.00 12.65 16.68
C GLY A 98 -16.47 11.18 16.72
N GLN A 99 -16.83 10.63 15.56
CA GLN A 99 -17.24 9.24 15.41
C GLN A 99 -16.02 8.36 15.12
N PRO A 100 -16.07 7.06 15.45
CA PRO A 100 -15.05 6.12 15.01
C PRO A 100 -14.90 6.14 13.49
N LEU A 101 -13.65 6.14 13.00
CA LEU A 101 -13.39 6.03 11.57
C LEU A 101 -13.89 4.68 11.02
N PRO A 102 -14.28 4.62 9.73
CA PRO A 102 -14.66 3.36 9.10
C PRO A 102 -13.61 2.26 9.28
N CYS A 103 -14.07 1.05 9.59
CA CYS A 103 -13.21 -0.09 9.86
C CYS A 103 -13.94 -1.40 9.51
N ASP A 104 -13.39 -2.18 8.58
CA ASP A 104 -13.93 -3.50 8.19
C ASP A 104 -13.41 -4.62 9.10
N GLY A 105 -12.46 -4.29 9.96
CA GLY A 105 -11.92 -5.19 10.97
C GLY A 105 -10.56 -4.73 11.50
N THR A 106 -10.23 -5.23 12.68
CA THR A 106 -8.90 -5.10 13.30
C THR A 106 -8.00 -6.21 12.79
N GLY A 107 -6.78 -5.91 12.35
CA GLY A 107 -5.78 -6.94 12.06
C GLY A 107 -5.39 -7.07 10.59
N LEU A 108 -5.17 -5.95 9.90
CA LEU A 108 -4.59 -5.95 8.55
C LEU A 108 -3.22 -6.68 8.53
N LEU A 109 -2.46 -6.60 9.63
CA LEU A 109 -1.21 -7.33 9.82
C LEU A 109 -1.29 -8.41 10.92
N ALA A 110 -1.98 -8.14 12.03
CA ALA A 110 -2.00 -9.06 13.18
C ALA A 110 -2.53 -10.46 12.80
N ASP A 111 -3.64 -10.54 12.08
CA ASP A 111 -4.25 -11.80 11.70
C ASP A 111 -3.38 -12.60 10.70
N PRO A 112 -2.90 -11.99 9.59
CA PRO A 112 -1.91 -12.64 8.73
C PRO A 112 -0.65 -13.11 9.48
N LEU A 113 -0.13 -12.31 10.42
CA LEU A 113 1.04 -12.65 11.22
C LEU A 113 0.78 -13.87 12.11
N ALA A 114 -0.32 -13.86 12.86
CA ALA A 114 -0.71 -14.98 13.72
C ALA A 114 -0.85 -16.29 12.93
N ARG A 115 -1.45 -16.22 11.73
CA ARG A 115 -1.55 -17.38 10.83
C ARG A 115 -0.19 -17.87 10.34
N ALA A 116 0.71 -16.97 9.95
CA ALA A 116 2.05 -17.33 9.48
C ALA A 116 2.90 -17.96 10.60
N ILE A 117 2.82 -17.42 11.82
CA ILE A 117 3.46 -17.98 13.02
C ILE A 117 2.93 -19.38 13.31
N ALA A 118 1.59 -19.55 13.36
CA ALA A 118 0.98 -20.84 13.63
C ALA A 118 1.35 -21.90 12.57
N ALA A 119 1.44 -21.50 11.29
CA ALA A 119 1.91 -22.38 10.22
C ALA A 119 3.38 -22.80 10.40
N ALA A 120 4.26 -21.86 10.76
CA ALA A 120 5.67 -22.16 11.01
C ALA A 120 5.84 -23.13 12.18
N GLU A 121 5.08 -22.93 13.27
CA GLU A 121 5.08 -23.85 14.42
C GLU A 121 4.55 -25.24 14.06
N ALA A 122 3.48 -25.31 13.25
CA ALA A 122 2.95 -26.58 12.75
C ALA A 122 3.95 -27.32 11.85
N GLU A 123 4.86 -26.60 11.19
CA GLU A 123 5.99 -27.15 10.42
C GLU A 123 7.20 -27.52 11.30
N GLY A 124 7.09 -27.38 12.62
CA GLY A 124 8.13 -27.74 13.58
C GLY A 124 9.18 -26.65 13.83
N GLN A 125 8.97 -25.43 13.32
CA GLN A 125 9.85 -24.29 13.59
C GLN A 125 9.51 -23.67 14.94
N ALA A 126 10.46 -23.68 15.89
CA ALA A 126 10.33 -22.97 17.15
C ALA A 126 10.63 -21.47 16.96
N LEU A 127 9.65 -20.61 17.26
CA LEU A 127 9.78 -19.15 17.19
C LEU A 127 9.85 -18.55 18.60
N ASP A 128 10.92 -17.81 18.88
CA ASP A 128 11.09 -17.06 20.12
C ASP A 128 10.20 -15.80 20.16
N GLU A 129 10.05 -15.21 21.34
CA GLU A 129 9.17 -14.04 21.53
C GLU A 129 9.61 -12.84 20.68
N GLU A 130 10.92 -12.65 20.53
CA GLU A 130 11.47 -11.58 19.71
C GLU A 130 11.08 -11.76 18.23
N THR A 131 11.08 -13.00 17.71
CA THR A 131 10.65 -13.29 16.33
C THR A 131 9.15 -13.10 16.14
N ARG A 132 8.34 -13.30 17.20
CA ARG A 132 6.89 -13.04 17.16
C ARG A 132 6.57 -11.55 17.13
N THR A 133 7.33 -10.75 17.88
CA THR A 133 6.96 -9.36 18.18
C THR A 133 7.75 -8.32 17.39
N ILE A 134 8.97 -8.63 16.92
CA ILE A 134 9.84 -7.67 16.23
C ILE A 134 9.71 -7.84 14.71
N PRO A 135 9.15 -6.85 13.96
CA PRO A 135 8.92 -6.98 12.53
C PRO A 135 10.17 -7.32 11.71
N ALA A 136 11.32 -6.76 12.07
CA ALA A 136 12.59 -7.04 11.40
C ALA A 136 13.05 -8.51 11.50
N ARG A 137 12.45 -9.31 12.40
CA ARG A 137 12.73 -10.74 12.55
C ARG A 137 11.75 -11.65 11.81
N TRP A 138 10.62 -11.12 11.34
CA TRP A 138 9.63 -11.90 10.60
C TRP A 138 10.20 -12.63 9.37
N PRO A 139 11.23 -12.12 8.63
CA PRO A 139 11.86 -12.88 7.55
C PRO A 139 12.46 -14.24 7.95
N ALA A 140 12.44 -14.62 9.23
CA ALA A 140 12.87 -15.94 9.71
C ALA A 140 11.88 -17.08 9.41
N PHE A 141 10.64 -16.81 8.98
CA PHE A 141 9.64 -17.84 8.65
C PHE A 141 8.91 -17.53 7.34
N ARG A 142 8.28 -18.57 6.74
CA ARG A 142 7.56 -18.44 5.46
C ARG A 142 6.48 -17.38 5.53
N GLN A 143 6.35 -16.55 4.50
CA GLN A 143 5.48 -15.36 4.44
C GLN A 143 5.89 -14.21 5.37
N GLY A 144 6.83 -14.41 6.29
CA GLY A 144 7.24 -13.36 7.21
C GLY A 144 7.99 -12.21 6.52
N LEU A 145 8.73 -12.48 5.44
CA LEU A 145 9.31 -11.42 4.60
C LEU A 145 8.24 -10.59 3.87
N THR A 146 7.17 -11.23 3.38
CA THR A 146 6.01 -10.55 2.80
C THR A 146 5.32 -9.66 3.83
N LEU A 147 5.08 -10.18 5.03
CA LEU A 147 4.47 -9.42 6.14
C LEU A 147 5.34 -8.23 6.54
N TYR A 148 6.65 -8.43 6.67
CA TYR A 148 7.59 -7.35 6.96
C TYR A 148 7.58 -6.27 5.87
N THR A 149 7.45 -6.68 4.61
CA THR A 149 7.35 -5.76 3.47
C THR A 149 6.10 -4.88 3.57
N PHE A 150 4.92 -5.47 3.80
CA PHE A 150 3.69 -4.70 3.99
C PHE A 150 3.74 -3.82 5.24
N PHE A 151 4.34 -4.30 6.34
CA PHE A 151 4.60 -3.49 7.52
C PHE A 151 5.40 -2.23 7.17
N LYS A 152 6.50 -2.34 6.41
CA LYS A 152 7.27 -1.17 5.96
C LYS A 152 6.42 -0.22 5.12
N VAL A 153 5.65 -0.73 4.16
CA VAL A 153 4.80 0.09 3.28
C VAL A 153 3.79 0.88 4.12
N TYR A 154 3.04 0.22 4.99
CA TYR A 154 2.08 0.90 5.85
C TYR A 154 2.76 1.92 6.77
N HIS A 155 3.91 1.57 7.34
CA HIS A 155 4.65 2.45 8.24
C HIS A 155 5.11 3.73 7.53
N ARG A 156 5.65 3.61 6.31
CA ARG A 156 6.07 4.76 5.52
C ARG A 156 4.90 5.62 5.06
N LEU A 157 3.74 5.03 4.77
CA LEU A 157 2.53 5.82 4.45
C LEU A 157 1.98 6.58 5.66
N THR A 158 2.18 6.07 6.88
CA THR A 158 1.78 6.75 8.12
C THR A 158 2.77 7.84 8.53
N TYR A 159 4.08 7.60 8.37
CA TYR A 159 5.13 8.46 8.93
C TYR A 159 6.01 9.17 7.91
N SER A 160 5.67 9.05 6.63
CA SER A 160 6.45 9.53 5.49
C SER A 160 7.82 8.86 5.34
N GLU A 161 8.42 8.99 4.16
CA GLU A 161 9.75 8.50 3.79
C GLU A 161 10.41 9.50 2.83
N ASP A 162 11.75 9.55 2.82
CA ASP A 162 12.50 10.52 2.01
C ASP A 162 12.60 10.16 0.52
N ASP A 163 12.42 8.88 0.16
CA ASP A 163 12.55 8.41 -1.23
C ASP A 163 11.25 8.57 -2.01
N ALA A 164 11.26 9.41 -3.05
CA ALA A 164 10.07 9.78 -3.81
C ALA A 164 9.32 8.60 -4.46
N TYR A 165 10.05 7.57 -4.90
CA TYR A 165 9.47 6.39 -5.53
C TYR A 165 10.24 5.10 -5.23
N ARG A 166 9.50 4.03 -4.93
CA ARG A 166 10.03 2.68 -4.76
C ARG A 166 9.16 1.65 -5.47
N SER A 167 9.78 0.55 -5.89
CA SER A 167 9.05 -0.60 -6.42
C SER A 167 9.56 -1.89 -5.81
N ILE A 168 8.63 -2.76 -5.41
CA ILE A 168 8.89 -4.03 -4.75
C ILE A 168 8.10 -5.11 -5.47
N LEU A 169 8.73 -6.25 -5.76
CA LEU A 169 8.03 -7.46 -6.16
C LEU A 169 7.86 -8.36 -4.93
N CYS A 170 6.64 -8.76 -4.62
CA CYS A 170 6.29 -9.50 -3.43
C CYS A 170 5.43 -10.73 -3.74
N GLN A 171 5.71 -11.88 -3.13
CA GLN A 171 4.88 -13.09 -3.21
C GLN A 171 3.85 -13.06 -2.09
N THR A 172 2.57 -12.97 -2.45
CA THR A 172 1.47 -13.03 -1.49
C THR A 172 0.71 -14.35 -1.62
N PRO A 173 -0.16 -14.70 -0.65
CA PRO A 173 -1.04 -15.86 -0.79
C PRO A 173 -1.94 -15.82 -2.04
N GLN A 174 -2.17 -14.64 -2.61
CA GLN A 174 -2.97 -14.40 -3.81
C GLN A 174 -2.11 -14.32 -5.09
N GLY A 175 -0.82 -14.67 -5.03
CA GLY A 175 0.11 -14.64 -6.15
C GLY A 175 1.12 -13.50 -6.10
N PRO A 176 1.95 -13.35 -7.14
CA PRO A 176 2.95 -12.30 -7.23
C PRO A 176 2.30 -10.92 -7.38
N ARG A 177 2.79 -9.95 -6.61
CA ARG A 177 2.31 -8.57 -6.58
C ARG A 177 3.45 -7.58 -6.73
N GLU A 178 3.21 -6.54 -7.52
CA GLU A 178 4.08 -5.38 -7.62
C GLU A 178 3.54 -4.31 -6.68
N ILE A 179 4.38 -3.79 -5.79
CA ILE A 179 4.06 -2.67 -4.91
C ILE A 179 4.83 -1.46 -5.43
N HIS A 180 4.12 -0.38 -5.68
CA HIS A 180 4.67 0.89 -6.12
C HIS A 180 4.37 1.94 -5.05
N GLU A 181 5.39 2.39 -4.33
CA GLU A 181 5.27 3.41 -3.27
C GLU A 181 5.61 4.78 -3.86
N PHE A 182 4.77 5.78 -3.60
CA PHE A 182 4.95 7.17 -4.01
C PHE A 182 4.93 8.05 -2.76
N HIS A 183 6.03 8.77 -2.53
CA HIS A 183 6.18 9.73 -1.43
C HIS A 183 6.44 11.11 -2.03
N LEU A 184 5.35 11.77 -2.44
CA LEU A 184 5.40 12.99 -3.24
C LEU A 184 4.76 14.15 -2.48
N GLU A 185 5.13 15.38 -2.85
CA GLU A 185 4.52 16.60 -2.32
C GLU A 185 3.01 16.66 -2.55
N GLU A 186 2.51 16.10 -3.66
CA GLU A 186 1.10 16.07 -4.02
C GLU A 186 0.28 15.06 -3.21
N GLY A 187 0.94 14.08 -2.59
CA GLY A 187 0.30 13.03 -1.82
C GLY A 187 1.15 11.77 -1.73
N GLU A 188 0.95 11.05 -0.64
CA GLU A 188 1.62 9.78 -0.39
C GLU A 188 0.64 8.62 -0.54
N PHE A 189 1.05 7.61 -1.32
CA PHE A 189 0.21 6.46 -1.59
C PHE A 189 1.05 5.28 -2.08
N ALA A 190 0.49 4.08 -2.00
CA ALA A 190 1.07 2.93 -2.68
C ALA A 190 0.03 2.22 -3.54
N VAL A 191 0.47 1.60 -4.63
CA VAL A 191 -0.37 0.74 -5.46
C VAL A 191 0.18 -0.68 -5.43
N VAL A 192 -0.65 -1.62 -4.99
CA VAL A 192 -0.38 -3.05 -5.07
C VAL A 192 -1.11 -3.59 -6.29
N ALA A 193 -0.37 -3.93 -7.34
CA ALA A 193 -0.93 -4.45 -8.58
C ALA A 193 -0.60 -5.94 -8.76
N PRO A 194 -1.44 -6.70 -9.48
CA PRO A 194 -0.98 -7.95 -10.08
C PRO A 194 0.21 -7.66 -11.00
N ARG A 195 1.13 -8.62 -11.09
CA ARG A 195 2.18 -8.58 -12.10
C ARG A 195 1.56 -8.46 -13.50
N GLU A 196 2.29 -7.87 -14.44
CA GLU A 196 1.84 -7.81 -15.83
C GLU A 196 1.42 -9.20 -16.36
N ASN A 197 0.25 -9.25 -17.00
CA ASN A 197 -0.43 -10.47 -17.48
C ASN A 197 -0.99 -11.42 -16.40
N GLU A 198 -0.96 -11.03 -15.13
CA GLU A 198 -1.71 -11.73 -14.07
C GLU A 198 -3.09 -11.08 -13.86
N ASP A 199 -4.09 -11.91 -13.61
CA ASP A 199 -5.42 -11.45 -13.26
C ASP A 199 -5.52 -11.04 -11.79
N GLY A 200 -6.44 -10.13 -11.52
CA GLY A 200 -6.82 -9.74 -10.17
C GLY A 200 -6.99 -8.25 -9.99
N ASP A 201 -7.34 -7.90 -8.76
CA ASP A 201 -7.54 -6.52 -8.35
C ASP A 201 -6.22 -5.82 -8.08
N SER A 202 -6.20 -4.53 -8.42
CA SER A 202 -5.22 -3.57 -7.89
C SER A 202 -5.75 -2.97 -6.59
N VAL A 203 -4.86 -2.71 -5.65
CA VAL A 203 -5.19 -2.03 -4.39
C VAL A 203 -4.46 -0.68 -4.34
N LEU A 204 -5.22 0.41 -4.26
CA LEU A 204 -4.72 1.72 -3.88
C LEU A 204 -4.69 1.80 -2.35
N LEU A 205 -3.49 1.87 -1.76
CA LEU A 205 -3.26 1.99 -0.32
C LEU A 205 -3.08 3.46 0.04
N LEU A 206 -3.93 3.96 0.94
CA LEU A 206 -3.85 5.32 1.48
C LEU A 206 -3.88 5.30 3.00
N HIS A 207 -3.06 6.13 3.64
CA HIS A 207 -3.34 6.60 5.00
C HIS A 207 -4.56 7.53 4.97
N GLU A 208 -5.37 7.59 6.03
CA GLU A 208 -6.59 8.41 6.04
C GLU A 208 -6.31 9.90 5.79
N SER A 209 -5.15 10.41 6.21
CA SER A 209 -4.73 11.78 5.93
C SER A 209 -4.49 12.05 4.44
N GLN A 210 -4.26 11.01 3.63
CA GLN A 210 -3.94 11.10 2.20
C GLN A 210 -5.18 11.01 1.30
N LEU A 211 -6.37 10.76 1.86
CA LEU A 211 -7.62 10.69 1.10
C LEU A 211 -7.92 11.98 0.31
N THR A 212 -7.76 13.14 0.93
CA THR A 212 -8.01 14.43 0.27
C THR A 212 -6.89 14.81 -0.70
N PRO A 213 -5.60 14.78 -0.32
CA PRO A 213 -4.50 15.06 -1.24
C PRO A 213 -4.53 14.21 -2.51
N VAL A 214 -4.69 12.90 -2.38
CA VAL A 214 -4.68 11.99 -3.53
C VAL A 214 -5.92 12.15 -4.40
N LEU A 215 -7.09 12.43 -3.83
CA LEU A 215 -8.28 12.77 -4.62
C LEU A 215 -8.03 14.03 -5.47
N GLN A 216 -7.48 15.09 -4.87
CA GLN A 216 -7.17 16.34 -5.57
C GLN A 216 -6.14 16.13 -6.68
N LEU A 217 -5.11 15.33 -6.40
CA LEU A 217 -4.10 14.93 -7.39
C LEU A 217 -4.76 14.25 -8.60
N LEU A 218 -5.64 13.28 -8.37
CA LEU A 218 -6.29 12.53 -9.44
C LEU A 218 -7.24 13.41 -10.27
N GLU A 219 -7.99 14.30 -9.61
CA GLU A 219 -8.88 15.26 -10.27
C GLU A 219 -8.12 16.29 -11.12
N ALA A 220 -7.06 16.88 -10.57
CA ALA A 220 -6.24 17.89 -11.26
C ALA A 220 -5.53 17.31 -12.49
N GLY A 221 -5.09 16.04 -12.40
CA GLY A 221 -4.38 15.39 -13.50
C GLY A 221 -5.28 15.01 -14.68
N HIS A 222 -6.59 14.83 -14.49
CA HIS A 222 -7.44 14.16 -15.49
C HIS A 222 -8.68 14.95 -15.93
N GLY A 223 -8.91 16.13 -15.35
CA GLY A 223 -10.06 16.97 -15.68
C GLY A 223 -11.34 16.40 -15.08
N ALA A 224 -12.06 17.23 -14.33
CA ALA A 224 -13.42 16.93 -13.91
C ALA A 224 -14.40 17.05 -15.10
#